data_AF-A0A0Z8BWR9-F1
#
_entry.id   AF-A0A0Z8BWR9-F1
#
_cell.length_a   1.000
_cell.length_b   1.000
_cell.length_c   1.000
_cell.angle_alpha   90.00
_cell.angle_beta   90.00
_cell.angle_gamma   90.00
#
_symmetry.space_group_name_H-M   'P 1'
#
loop_
_entity.id
_entity.type
_entity.pdbx_description
1 polymer ?
#
loop_
_entity_poly.entity_id
_entity_poly.type
_entity_poly.pdbx_seq_one_letter_code
_entity_poly.pdbx_strand_id
1 'polypeptide(L)'
;MIFEMEDFRETMDLLEYRKNEKIAYRWDSATVSFTLSQLENQTLITFEERIPEDFGNEFANAQKDMTGWLVQNECIKKVLEGQNLPVRQPLQEKWRTFLELELEGL
;
A
#
# COMPACT_ATOMS: atom_id res chain seq x y z
N MET A 1 11.25 -8.30 -7.31
CA MET A 1 9.98 -8.04 -8.02
C MET A 1 10.20 -6.92 -9.01
N ILE A 2 9.37 -6.78 -10.04
CA ILE A 2 9.50 -5.71 -11.05
C ILE A 2 8.20 -4.92 -11.04
N PHE A 3 8.31 -3.60 -10.91
CA PHE A 3 7.24 -2.66 -11.20
C PHE A 3 7.54 -2.00 -12.54
N GLU A 4 6.57 -2.02 -13.45
CA GLU A 4 6.76 -1.57 -14.82
C GLU A 4 5.54 -0.76 -15.28
N MET A 5 5.80 0.42 -15.83
CA MET A 5 4.89 1.31 -16.54
C MET A 5 5.53 1.62 -17.91
N GLU A 6 4.79 2.30 -18.80
CA GLU A 6 5.23 2.58 -20.18
C GLU A 6 6.65 3.16 -20.27
N ASP A 7 6.98 4.12 -19.40
CA ASP A 7 8.30 4.80 -19.37
C ASP A 7 9.06 4.61 -18.06
N PHE A 8 8.65 3.65 -17.22
CA PHE A 8 9.26 3.46 -15.90
C PHE A 8 9.40 1.98 -15.56
N ARG A 9 10.58 1.60 -15.09
CA ARG A 9 10.83 0.24 -14.61
C ARG A 9 11.71 0.28 -13.38
N GLU A 10 11.25 -0.38 -12.33
CA GLU A 10 11.96 -0.48 -11.07
C GLU A 10 12.06 -1.94 -10.63
N THR A 11 13.23 -2.32 -10.14
CA THR A 11 13.42 -3.61 -9.47
C THR A 11 13.32 -3.39 -7.97
N MET A 12 12.35 -4.06 -7.35
CA MET A 12 12.13 -4.04 -5.91
C MET A 12 12.69 -5.31 -5.28
N ASP A 13 13.53 -5.17 -4.27
CA ASP A 13 14.08 -6.33 -3.56
C ASP A 13 12.97 -7.09 -2.82
N LEU A 14 12.88 -8.39 -3.08
CA LEU A 14 12.01 -9.29 -2.33
C LEU A 14 12.70 -9.63 -1.01
N LEU A 15 12.06 -9.27 0.11
CA LEU A 15 12.60 -9.48 1.44
C LEU A 15 12.10 -10.79 2.06
N GLU A 16 10.84 -11.12 1.82
CA GLU A 16 10.23 -12.35 2.31
C GLU A 16 9.13 -12.83 1.36
N TYR A 17 9.04 -14.15 1.17
CA TYR A 17 7.93 -14.77 0.48
C TYR A 17 7.58 -16.11 1.09
N ARG A 18 6.36 -16.24 1.57
CA ARG A 18 5.75 -17.48 2.06
C ARG A 18 4.44 -17.67 1.31
N LYS A 19 4.37 -18.72 0.49
CA LYS A 19 3.24 -18.97 -0.39
C LYS A 19 1.93 -19.01 0.41
N ASN A 20 0.91 -18.28 -0.07
CA ASN A 20 -0.41 -18.15 0.56
C ASN A 20 -0.40 -17.59 1.99
N GLU A 21 0.70 -16.97 2.43
CA GLU A 21 0.84 -16.50 3.80
C GLU A 21 1.41 -15.10 3.87
N LYS A 22 2.51 -14.81 3.16
CA LYS A 22 3.18 -13.52 3.27
C LYS A 22 3.98 -13.15 2.04
N ILE A 23 4.01 -11.85 1.74
CA ILE A 23 5.00 -11.23 0.87
C ILE A 23 5.49 -9.93 1.50
N ALA A 24 6.80 -9.69 1.49
CA ALA A 24 7.40 -8.44 1.91
C ALA A 24 8.51 -8.02 0.94
N TYR A 25 8.62 -6.73 0.66
CA TYR A 25 9.54 -6.20 -0.33
C TYR A 25 9.90 -4.73 -0.06
N ARG A 26 10.97 -4.26 -0.70
CA ARG A 26 11.37 -2.85 -0.69
C ARG A 26 10.50 -2.02 -1.64
N TRP A 27 10.09 -0.84 -1.17
CA TRP A 27 9.36 0.18 -1.93
C TRP A 27 10.00 1.52 -1.62
N ASP A 28 10.76 2.10 -2.56
CA ASP A 28 11.73 3.17 -2.26
C ASP A 28 12.63 2.74 -1.07
N SER A 29 12.86 3.62 -0.09
CA SER A 29 13.56 3.31 1.17
C SER A 29 12.69 2.55 2.18
N ALA A 30 11.38 2.48 1.97
CA ALA A 30 10.43 1.80 2.84
C ALA A 30 10.41 0.27 2.66
N THR A 31 9.69 -0.40 3.57
CA THR A 31 9.36 -1.82 3.47
C THR A 31 7.85 -2.00 3.52
N VAL A 32 7.31 -2.69 2.52
CA VAL A 32 5.89 -3.01 2.42
C VAL A 32 5.71 -4.52 2.62
N SER A 33 4.65 -4.90 3.32
CA SER A 33 4.28 -6.30 3.45
C SER A 33 2.77 -6.54 3.47
N PHE A 34 2.39 -7.70 2.96
CA PHE A 34 1.04 -8.24 3.05
C PHE A 34 1.12 -9.60 3.74
N THR A 35 0.34 -9.76 4.81
CA THR A 35 0.21 -11.03 5.53
C THR A 35 -1.23 -11.51 5.43
N LEU A 36 -1.42 -12.78 5.07
CA LEU A 36 -2.70 -13.45 4.94
C LEU A 36 -2.95 -14.32 6.17
N SER A 37 -4.03 -14.05 6.88
CA SER A 37 -4.49 -14.88 8.00
C SER A 37 -5.84 -15.50 7.66
N GLN A 38 -5.94 -16.82 7.78
CA GLN A 38 -7.20 -17.52 7.59
C GLN A 38 -8.05 -17.38 8.85
N LEU A 39 -9.27 -16.88 8.70
CA LEU A 39 -10.33 -16.91 9.71
C LEU A 39 -11.40 -17.94 9.28
N GLU A 40 -12.36 -18.24 10.15
CA GLU A 40 -13.33 -19.33 9.93
C GLU A 40 -14.02 -19.28 8.55
N ASN A 41 -14.49 -18.09 8.12
CA ASN A 41 -15.22 -17.91 6.86
C ASN A 41 -14.67 -16.78 5.97
N GLN A 42 -13.46 -16.29 6.26
CA GLN A 42 -12.88 -15.15 5.53
C GLN A 42 -11.35 -15.18 5.61
N THR A 43 -10.69 -14.45 4.74
CA THR A 43 -9.24 -14.18 4.83
C THR A 43 -9.05 -12.75 5.28
N LEU A 44 -8.28 -12.55 6.35
CA LEU A 44 -7.78 -11.23 6.74
C LEU A 44 -6.48 -10.96 6.00
N ILE A 45 -6.43 -9.85 5.26
CA ILE A 45 -5.21 -9.34 4.64
C ILE A 45 -4.72 -8.17 5.49
N THR A 46 -3.57 -8.33 6.14
CA THR A 46 -2.91 -7.26 6.88
C THR A 46 -1.86 -6.62 5.98
N PHE A 47 -2.07 -5.35 5.65
CA PHE A 47 -1.07 -4.50 5.02
C PHE A 47 -0.27 -3.80 6.11
N GLU A 48 1.06 -3.81 5.99
CA GLU A 48 1.96 -3.03 6.83
C GLU A 48 3.00 -2.34 5.97
N GLU A 49 3.27 -1.07 6.29
CA GLU A 49 4.36 -0.31 5.73
C GLU A 49 5.23 0.25 6.84
N ARG A 50 6.55 0.13 6.66
CA ARG A 50 7.57 0.71 7.56
C ARG A 50 8.32 1.78 6.81
N ILE A 51 8.04 3.03 7.17
CA ILE A 51 8.59 4.22 6.54
C ILE A 51 9.76 4.74 7.40
N PRO A 52 10.99 4.86 6.85
CA PRO A 52 12.11 5.52 7.52
C PRO A 52 11.84 7.00 7.83
N GLU A 53 12.49 7.55 8.85
CA GLU A 53 12.35 8.98 9.20
C GLU A 53 12.82 9.93 8.07
N ASP A 54 13.79 9.48 7.26
CA ASP A 54 14.33 10.20 6.11
C ASP A 54 13.60 9.87 4.80
N PHE A 55 12.42 9.24 4.88
CA PHE A 55 11.64 8.90 3.70
C PHE A 55 11.12 10.13 2.95
N GLY A 56 11.31 10.10 1.64
CA GLY A 56 10.74 11.07 0.72
C GLY A 56 11.79 11.71 -0.18
N ASN A 57 11.29 12.38 -1.20
CA ASN A 57 12.05 13.11 -2.19
C ASN A 57 11.21 14.30 -2.69
N GLU A 58 11.63 14.96 -3.77
CA GLU A 58 10.92 16.10 -4.34
C GLU A 58 9.50 15.74 -4.88
N PHE A 59 9.22 14.45 -5.11
CA PHE A 59 7.98 13.95 -5.69
C PHE A 59 7.05 13.26 -4.69
N ALA A 60 7.58 12.77 -3.56
CA ALA A 60 6.80 12.03 -2.58
C ALA A 60 7.29 12.27 -1.14
N ASN A 61 6.34 12.32 -0.22
CA ASN A 61 6.59 12.27 1.22
C ASN A 61 5.79 11.10 1.82
N ALA A 62 6.04 10.78 3.09
CA ALA A 62 5.40 9.67 3.79
C ALA A 62 3.86 9.73 3.68
N GLN A 63 3.28 10.92 3.89
CA GLN A 63 1.83 11.10 3.83
C GLN A 63 1.24 10.80 2.44
N LYS A 64 1.90 11.26 1.37
CA LYS A 64 1.47 11.00 -0.01
C LYS A 64 1.57 9.51 -0.34
N ASP A 65 2.61 8.84 0.12
CA ASP A 65 2.80 7.41 -0.10
C ASP A 65 1.74 6.58 0.65
N MET A 66 1.53 6.86 1.94
CA MET A 66 0.45 6.26 2.75
C MET A 66 -0.94 6.46 2.11
N THR A 67 -1.21 7.65 1.56
CA THR A 67 -2.46 7.92 0.82
C THR A 67 -2.60 6.97 -0.37
N GLY A 68 -1.52 6.76 -1.13
CA GLY A 68 -1.48 5.82 -2.24
C GLY A 68 -1.84 4.40 -1.81
N TRP A 69 -1.22 3.91 -0.73
CA TRP A 69 -1.49 2.58 -0.20
C TRP A 69 -2.92 2.39 0.30
N LEU A 70 -3.50 3.38 0.99
CA LEU A 70 -4.89 3.32 1.43
C LEU A 70 -5.86 3.22 0.24
N VAL A 71 -5.62 3.98 -0.83
CA VAL A 71 -6.39 3.87 -2.08
C VAL A 71 -6.23 2.48 -2.70
N GLN A 72 -5.01 1.93 -2.73
CA GLN A 72 -4.77 0.60 -3.31
C GLN A 72 -5.39 -0.52 -2.48
N ASN A 73 -5.39 -0.41 -1.15
CA ASN A 73 -6.06 -1.37 -0.27
C ASN A 73 -7.57 -1.40 -0.52
N GLU A 74 -8.20 -0.25 -0.79
CA GLU A 74 -9.60 -0.23 -1.24
C GLU A 74 -9.79 -0.88 -2.61
N CYS A 75 -8.89 -0.64 -3.56
CA CYS A 75 -8.92 -1.29 -4.88
C CYS A 75 -8.79 -2.82 -4.76
N ILE A 76 -7.83 -3.31 -3.97
CA ILE A 76 -7.61 -4.73 -3.71
C ILE A 76 -8.88 -5.36 -3.14
N LYS A 77 -9.48 -4.73 -2.12
CA LYS A 77 -10.73 -5.21 -1.53
C LYS A 77 -11.84 -5.32 -2.57
N LYS A 78 -12.05 -4.30 -3.40
CA LYS A 78 -13.09 -4.33 -4.45
C LYS A 78 -12.87 -5.43 -5.48
N VAL A 79 -11.62 -5.63 -5.91
CA VAL A 79 -11.25 -6.70 -6.84
C VAL A 79 -11.53 -8.08 -6.23
N LEU A 80 -11.13 -8.31 -4.98
CA LEU A 80 -11.36 -9.58 -4.28
C LEU A 80 -12.85 -9.85 -4.04
N GLU A 81 -13.66 -8.80 -3.88
CA GLU A 81 -15.12 -8.88 -3.76
C GLU A 81 -15.85 -9.01 -5.12
N GLY A 82 -15.11 -9.07 -6.24
CA GLY A 82 -15.70 -9.18 -7.58
C GLY A 82 -16.41 -7.90 -8.06
N GLN A 83 -16.08 -6.75 -7.48
CA GLN A 83 -16.66 -5.45 -7.82
C GLN A 83 -15.75 -4.67 -8.78
N ASN A 84 -16.34 -3.66 -9.43
CA ASN A 84 -15.58 -2.72 -10.27
C ASN A 84 -14.58 -1.92 -9.43
N LEU A 85 -13.45 -1.56 -10.05
CA LEU A 85 -12.49 -0.66 -9.44
C LEU A 85 -13.15 0.69 -9.10
N PRO A 86 -12.88 1.24 -7.91
CA PRO A 86 -13.43 2.52 -7.51
C PRO A 86 -12.82 3.66 -8.33
N VAL A 87 -13.56 4.76 -8.46
CA VAL A 87 -12.99 6.02 -8.96
C VAL A 87 -11.94 6.50 -7.95
N ARG A 88 -10.72 6.73 -8.43
CA ARG A 88 -9.57 6.98 -7.54
C ARG A 88 -9.59 8.36 -6.89
N GLN A 89 -10.03 9.39 -7.60
CA GLN A 89 -9.94 10.78 -7.13
C GLN A 89 -10.70 11.02 -5.80
N PRO A 90 -11.96 10.56 -5.62
CA PRO A 90 -12.64 10.67 -4.33
C PRO A 90 -11.93 9.92 -3.20
N LEU A 91 -11.33 8.77 -3.49
CA LEU A 91 -10.58 8.00 -2.48
C LEU A 91 -9.29 8.70 -2.08
N GLN A 92 -8.59 9.30 -3.03
CA GLN A 92 -7.39 10.10 -2.77
C GLN A 92 -7.72 11.27 -1.85
N GLU A 93 -8.82 11.99 -2.11
CA GLU A 93 -9.29 13.08 -1.24
C GLU A 93 -9.65 12.59 0.16
N LYS A 94 -10.47 11.54 0.25
CA LYS A 94 -10.86 10.92 1.52
C LYS A 94 -9.65 10.57 2.39
N TRP A 95 -8.67 9.85 1.82
CA TRP A 95 -7.53 9.35 2.59
C TRP A 95 -6.48 10.41 2.86
N ARG A 96 -6.28 11.37 1.96
CA ARG A 96 -5.42 12.52 2.22
C ARG A 96 -5.94 13.31 3.42
N THR A 97 -7.23 13.67 3.42
CA THR A 97 -7.85 14.42 4.53
C THR A 97 -7.84 13.64 5.84
N PHE A 98 -8.08 12.32 5.79
CA PHE A 98 -7.94 11.48 6.98
C PHE A 98 -6.52 11.55 7.57
N LEU A 99 -5.49 11.38 6.73
CA LEU A 99 -4.10 11.43 7.20
C LEU A 99 -3.66 12.83 7.66
N GLU A 100 -4.16 13.90 7.03
CA GLU A 100 -3.93 15.28 7.52
C GLU A 100 -4.40 15.41 8.98
N LEU A 101 -5.63 14.96 9.27
CA LEU A 101 -6.22 15.03 10.61
C LEU A 101 -5.52 14.12 11.64
N GLU A 102 -5.18 12.89 11.25
CA GLU A 102 -4.52 11.94 12.16
C GLU A 102 -3.08 12.36 12.49
N LEU A 103 -2.36 12.97 11.54
CA LEU A 103 -0.99 13.42 11.73
C LEU A 103 -0.89 14.78 12.42
N GLU A 104 -1.88 15.67 12.26
CA GLU A 104 -1.97 16.93 13.02
C GLU A 104 -2.32 16.72 14.51
N GLY A 105 -2.88 15.56 14.86
CA GLY A 105 -3.21 15.18 16.23
C GLY A 105 -2.05 14.58 17.04
N LEU A 106 -0.87 14.44 16.46
CA LEU A 106 0.37 13.91 17.06
C LEU A 106 1.33 15.04 17.47
#